data_AF-A0A3D9XV17-F1
#
_entry.id   AF-A0A3D9XV17-F1
#
_cell.length_a   1.000
_cell.length_b   1.000
_cell.length_c   1.000
_cell.angle_alpha   90.00
_cell.angle_beta   90.00
_cell.angle_gamma   90.00
#
_symmetry.space_group_name_H-M   'P 1'
#
loop_
_entity.id
_entity.type
_entity.pdbx_description
1 polymer ?
#
loop_
_entity_poly.entity_id
_entity_poly.type
_entity_poly.pdbx_seq_one_letter_code
_entity_poly.pdbx_strand_id
1 'polypeptide(L)'
;MLSPAPAPEPASAETPGFTLAHLDGLDLRRADDGWHGLWRVDGVAHQFWLPEAVPDAAAFYAVTLPMDSFLELRAHAARRLWRSLNGRAPGPDFRTMPSQLRQFHILSLRALDAKLHGESHRTIAEVLLGFRGDKTDWENDPRRNRTRRLVAHGLAMMKGGYRLLLHYPVKRRHE
;
A
#
# COMPACT_ATOMS: atom_id res chain seq x y z
N MET A 1 -8.94 -8.67 -10.39
CA MET A 1 -9.46 -10.01 -10.01
C MET A 1 -8.55 -11.04 -10.65
N LEU A 2 -8.12 -12.06 -9.90
CA LEU A 2 -7.40 -13.21 -10.43
C LEU A 2 -8.34 -14.41 -10.36
N SER A 3 -8.55 -15.13 -11.45
CA SER A 3 -9.46 -16.29 -11.46
C SER A 3 -8.83 -17.44 -12.22
N PRO A 4 -9.14 -18.70 -11.86
CA PRO A 4 -8.85 -19.83 -12.72
C PRO A 4 -9.44 -19.59 -14.12
N ALA A 5 -8.68 -19.95 -15.14
CA ALA A 5 -9.09 -19.83 -16.53
C ALA A 5 -8.88 -21.17 -17.25
N PRO A 6 -9.68 -21.48 -18.28
CA PRO A 6 -9.36 -22.60 -19.15
C PRO A 6 -7.98 -22.41 -19.78
N ALA A 7 -7.31 -23.52 -20.10
CA ALA A 7 -6.06 -23.46 -20.84
C ALA A 7 -6.28 -22.73 -22.18
N PRO A 8 -5.31 -21.91 -22.64
CA PRO A 8 -5.40 -21.28 -23.96
C PRO A 8 -5.38 -22.34 -25.08
N GLU A 9 -6.19 -22.17 -26.13
CA GLU A 9 -6.19 -23.04 -27.32
C GLU A 9 -5.14 -22.61 -28.38
N PRO A 10 -4.56 -23.57 -29.13
CA PRO A 10 -3.95 -24.79 -28.61
C PRO A 10 -2.66 -24.41 -27.89
N ALA A 11 -2.57 -24.71 -26.60
CA ALA A 11 -1.33 -24.59 -25.86
C ALA A 11 -0.24 -25.40 -26.58
N SER A 12 0.80 -24.72 -27.07
CA SER A 12 2.12 -25.35 -27.11
C SER A 12 2.34 -25.99 -25.74
N ALA A 13 2.77 -27.25 -25.70
CA ALA A 13 2.92 -28.08 -24.49
C ALA A 13 3.88 -27.53 -23.40
N GLU A 14 4.23 -26.24 -23.48
CA GLU A 14 5.33 -25.58 -22.79
C GLU A 14 4.89 -24.37 -21.96
N THR A 15 3.60 -24.03 -21.84
CA THR A 15 3.17 -22.98 -20.90
C THR A 15 2.74 -23.60 -19.58
N PRO A 16 3.61 -23.64 -18.55
CA PRO A 16 3.25 -24.23 -17.27
C PRO A 16 2.15 -23.40 -16.60
N GLY A 17 1.12 -24.07 -16.11
CA GLY A 17 0.21 -23.50 -15.12
C GLY A 17 0.96 -23.18 -13.83
N PHE A 18 0.37 -22.33 -13.00
CA PHE A 18 0.94 -21.98 -11.69
C PHE A 18 0.22 -22.78 -10.60
N THR A 19 0.94 -23.26 -9.60
CA THR A 19 0.35 -23.87 -8.40
C THR A 19 0.38 -22.86 -7.27
N LEU A 20 -0.55 -21.91 -7.27
CA LEU A 20 -0.52 -20.78 -6.32
C LEU A 20 -0.60 -21.24 -4.86
N ALA A 21 -1.37 -22.30 -4.56
CA ALA A 21 -1.53 -22.84 -3.22
C ALA A 21 -0.22 -23.28 -2.56
N HIS A 22 0.80 -23.61 -3.36
CA HIS A 22 2.10 -24.12 -2.91
C HIS A 22 3.24 -23.09 -3.07
N LEU A 23 2.92 -21.81 -3.27
CA LEU A 23 3.94 -20.78 -3.26
C LEU A 23 4.51 -20.60 -1.85
N ASP A 24 5.81 -20.81 -1.71
CA ASP A 24 6.54 -20.50 -0.48
C ASP A 24 6.31 -19.03 -0.08
N GLY A 25 5.97 -18.81 1.19
CA GLY A 25 5.72 -17.47 1.74
C GLY A 25 4.37 -16.85 1.35
N LEU A 26 3.42 -17.64 0.83
CA LEU A 26 2.03 -17.22 0.64
C LEU A 26 1.23 -17.31 1.95
N ASP A 27 0.63 -16.18 2.36
CA ASP A 27 -0.45 -16.13 3.35
C ASP A 27 -1.79 -16.00 2.60
N LEU A 28 -2.64 -17.01 2.70
CA LEU A 28 -3.94 -17.07 2.04
C LEU A 28 -5.06 -16.99 3.09
N ARG A 29 -5.97 -16.03 2.92
CA ARG A 29 -7.08 -15.80 3.86
C ARG A 29 -8.41 -15.77 3.14
N ARG A 30 -9.40 -16.42 3.75
CA ARG A 30 -10.79 -16.37 3.28
C ARG A 30 -11.54 -15.19 3.91
N ALA A 31 -12.33 -14.51 3.11
CA ALA A 31 -13.29 -13.47 3.51
C ALA A 31 -14.63 -13.71 2.78
N ASP A 32 -15.63 -12.86 3.07
CA ASP A 32 -16.98 -12.99 2.49
C ASP A 32 -17.00 -12.80 0.97
N ASP A 33 -16.03 -12.08 0.41
CA ASP A 33 -15.89 -11.78 -1.02
C ASP A 33 -14.92 -12.72 -1.75
N GLY A 34 -14.37 -13.75 -1.08
CA GLY A 34 -13.49 -14.75 -1.68
C GLY A 34 -12.18 -14.94 -0.93
N TRP A 35 -11.12 -15.27 -1.67
CA TRP A 35 -9.79 -15.56 -1.14
C TRP A 35 -8.81 -14.43 -1.43
N HIS A 36 -8.10 -13.98 -0.41
CA HIS A 36 -7.08 -12.93 -0.48
C HIS A 36 -5.71 -13.54 -0.23
N GLY A 37 -4.82 -13.41 -1.20
CA GLY A 37 -3.44 -13.88 -1.12
C GLY A 37 -2.46 -12.73 -0.91
N LEU A 38 -1.58 -12.89 0.07
CA LEU A 38 -0.39 -12.07 0.28
C LEU A 38 0.84 -12.96 0.09
N TRP A 39 1.44 -12.89 -1.09
CA TRP A 39 2.66 -13.63 -1.40
C TRP A 39 3.88 -12.74 -1.27
N ARG A 40 4.87 -13.17 -0.47
CA ARG A 40 6.14 -12.44 -0.30
C ARG A 40 7.29 -13.22 -0.90
N VAL A 41 7.95 -12.64 -1.89
CA VAL A 41 9.12 -13.21 -2.58
C VAL A 41 10.12 -12.09 -2.84
N ASP A 42 11.41 -12.37 -2.63
CA ASP A 42 12.52 -11.41 -2.85
C ASP A 42 12.30 -10.01 -2.22
N GLY A 43 11.69 -9.98 -1.03
CA GLY A 43 11.39 -8.73 -0.30
C GLY A 43 10.22 -7.92 -0.87
N VAL A 44 9.53 -8.42 -1.90
CA VAL A 44 8.36 -7.80 -2.52
C VAL A 44 7.08 -8.52 -2.08
N ALA A 45 6.07 -7.74 -1.71
CA ALA A 45 4.75 -8.25 -1.40
C ALA A 45 3.81 -8.12 -2.63
N HIS A 46 3.23 -9.24 -3.03
CA HIS A 46 2.18 -9.32 -4.04
C HIS A 46 0.85 -9.61 -3.37
N GLN A 47 -0.16 -8.79 -3.69
CA GLN A 47 -1.52 -8.95 -3.18
C GLN A 47 -2.43 -9.27 -4.36
N PHE A 48 -3.25 -10.30 -4.20
CA PHE A 48 -4.24 -10.70 -5.20
C PHE A 48 -5.50 -11.23 -4.52
N TRP A 49 -6.60 -11.15 -5.23
CA TRP A 49 -7.92 -11.60 -4.80
C TRP A 49 -8.45 -12.58 -5.83
N LEU A 50 -8.95 -13.72 -5.36
CA LEU A 50 -9.68 -14.72 -6.14
C LEU A 50 -11.12 -14.82 -5.64
N PRO A 51 -12.11 -14.79 -6.56
CA PRO A 51 -13.51 -14.98 -6.17
C PRO A 51 -13.80 -16.43 -5.74
N GLU A 52 -12.99 -17.38 -6.23
CA GLU A 52 -13.13 -18.81 -5.99
C GLU A 52 -11.94 -19.34 -5.19
N ALA A 53 -12.07 -20.57 -4.67
CA ALA A 53 -10.99 -21.25 -3.98
C ALA A 53 -9.75 -21.40 -4.89
N VAL A 54 -8.56 -21.25 -4.29
CA VAL A 54 -7.31 -21.47 -5.00
C VAL A 54 -7.19 -22.97 -5.32
N PRO A 55 -7.02 -23.37 -6.58
CA PRO A 55 -6.75 -24.76 -6.93
C PRO A 55 -5.50 -25.28 -6.22
N ASP A 56 -5.59 -26.52 -5.73
CA ASP A 56 -4.46 -27.23 -5.08
C ASP A 56 -3.48 -27.84 -6.11
N ALA A 57 -3.73 -27.61 -7.39
CA ALA A 57 -2.95 -28.11 -8.52
C ALA A 57 -2.60 -26.97 -9.48
N ALA A 58 -1.69 -27.25 -10.41
CA ALA A 58 -1.29 -26.30 -11.44
C ALA A 58 -2.51 -25.86 -12.28
N ALA A 59 -2.73 -24.56 -12.38
CA ALA A 59 -3.84 -23.97 -13.11
C ALA A 59 -3.40 -22.76 -13.94
N PHE A 60 -4.16 -22.46 -14.98
CA PHE A 60 -4.05 -21.18 -15.68
C PHE A 60 -4.87 -20.14 -14.93
N TYR A 61 -4.36 -18.92 -14.88
CA TYR A 61 -5.07 -17.81 -14.25
C TYR A 61 -5.21 -16.64 -15.22
N ALA A 62 -6.38 -16.03 -15.20
CA ALA A 62 -6.65 -14.78 -15.89
C ALA A 62 -6.71 -13.62 -14.87
N VAL A 63 -6.21 -12.45 -15.28
CA VAL A 63 -6.33 -11.21 -14.51
C VAL A 63 -7.36 -10.31 -15.18
N THR A 64 -8.47 -10.05 -14.51
CA THR A 64 -9.48 -9.06 -14.94
C THR A 64 -9.17 -7.70 -14.31
N LEU A 65 -8.98 -6.70 -15.17
CA LEU A 65 -8.66 -5.32 -14.80
C LEU A 65 -9.76 -4.38 -15.31
N PRO A 66 -10.55 -3.77 -14.42
CA PRO A 66 -11.50 -2.73 -14.83
C PRO A 66 -10.79 -1.52 -15.46
N MET A 67 -11.44 -0.90 -16.43
CA MET A 67 -10.97 0.35 -17.05
C MET A 67 -11.44 1.57 -16.22
N ASP A 68 -10.87 1.73 -15.03
CA ASP A 68 -11.14 2.85 -14.12
C ASP A 68 -9.85 3.62 -13.77
N SER A 69 -9.95 4.58 -12.84
CA SER A 69 -8.80 5.39 -12.38
C SER A 69 -7.64 4.59 -11.77
N PHE A 70 -7.83 3.31 -11.45
CA PHE A 70 -6.82 2.39 -10.91
C PHE A 70 -6.27 1.41 -11.96
N LEU A 71 -6.65 1.51 -13.23
CA LEU A 71 -6.19 0.59 -14.28
C LEU A 71 -4.66 0.46 -14.31
N GLU A 72 -3.94 1.59 -14.39
CA GLU A 72 -2.47 1.57 -14.47
C GLU A 72 -1.83 0.93 -13.24
N LEU A 73 -2.35 1.25 -12.04
CA LEU A 73 -1.86 0.67 -10.79
C LEU A 73 -2.05 -0.85 -10.78
N ARG A 74 -3.23 -1.33 -11.19
CA ARG A 74 -3.53 -2.77 -11.22
C ARG A 74 -2.78 -3.50 -12.34
N ALA A 75 -2.61 -2.87 -13.51
CA ALA A 75 -1.81 -3.42 -14.61
C ALA A 75 -0.34 -3.56 -14.20
N HIS A 76 0.23 -2.57 -13.52
CA HIS A 76 1.60 -2.67 -13.02
C HIS A 76 1.75 -3.76 -11.96
N ALA A 77 0.80 -3.87 -11.03
CA ALA A 77 0.78 -4.93 -10.02
C ALA A 77 0.68 -6.33 -10.65
N ALA A 78 -0.22 -6.51 -11.65
CA ALA A 78 -0.39 -7.76 -12.38
C ALA A 78 0.89 -8.16 -13.13
N ARG A 79 1.53 -7.21 -13.83
CA ARG A 79 2.81 -7.46 -14.50
C ARG A 79 3.91 -7.87 -13.52
N ARG A 80 4.01 -7.22 -12.36
CA ARG A 80 4.99 -7.58 -11.31
C ARG A 80 4.73 -8.97 -10.74
N LEU A 81 3.46 -9.32 -10.50
CA LEU A 81 3.08 -10.66 -10.06
C LEU A 81 3.48 -11.70 -11.10
N TRP A 82 3.10 -11.52 -12.37
CA TRP A 82 3.45 -12.44 -13.45
C TRP A 82 4.97 -12.62 -13.57
N ARG A 83 5.76 -11.54 -13.51
CA ARG A 83 7.23 -11.64 -13.54
C ARG A 83 7.76 -12.51 -12.40
N SER A 84 7.28 -12.29 -11.18
CA SER A 84 7.76 -13.01 -10.00
C SER A 84 7.35 -14.48 -10.03
N LEU A 85 6.13 -14.79 -10.48
CA LEU A 85 5.68 -16.17 -10.72
C LEU A 85 6.55 -16.91 -11.74
N ASN A 86 7.19 -16.19 -12.67
CA ASN A 86 8.13 -16.74 -13.66
C ASN A 86 9.60 -16.65 -13.19
N GLY A 87 9.87 -16.43 -11.90
CA GLY A 87 11.24 -16.35 -11.36
C GLY A 87 12.03 -15.13 -11.85
N ARG A 88 11.35 -14.10 -12.38
CA ARG A 88 11.98 -12.87 -12.87
C ARG A 88 11.85 -11.77 -11.83
N ALA A 89 12.87 -10.92 -11.72
CA ALA A 89 12.79 -9.72 -10.89
C ALA A 89 11.50 -8.92 -11.19
N PRO A 90 10.71 -8.53 -10.18
CA PRO A 90 9.40 -7.87 -10.38
C PRO A 90 9.53 -6.52 -11.08
N GLY A 91 10.66 -5.84 -10.92
CA GLY A 91 10.88 -4.47 -11.39
C GLY A 91 10.47 -3.42 -10.35
N PRO A 92 10.56 -2.12 -10.72
CA PRO A 92 10.41 -1.02 -9.78
C PRO A 92 9.03 -0.95 -9.14
N ASP A 93 8.99 -0.47 -7.91
CA ASP A 93 7.73 -0.24 -7.19
C ASP A 93 7.04 1.04 -7.67
N PHE A 94 5.84 0.89 -8.23
CA PHE A 94 5.01 2.00 -8.71
C PHE A 94 4.47 2.87 -7.58
N ARG A 95 4.48 2.34 -6.34
CA ARG A 95 4.00 3.03 -5.15
C ARG A 95 5.13 3.69 -4.36
N THR A 96 6.31 3.83 -4.96
CA THR A 96 7.47 4.44 -4.30
C THR A 96 7.16 5.89 -3.94
N MET A 97 6.93 6.12 -2.65
CA MET A 97 6.66 7.44 -2.10
C MET A 97 7.97 8.22 -1.93
N PRO A 98 8.03 9.51 -2.37
CA PRO A 98 9.16 10.38 -2.10
C PRO A 98 9.52 10.42 -0.60
N SER A 99 10.81 10.42 -0.29
CA SER A 99 11.32 10.39 1.10
C SER A 99 10.73 11.51 1.95
N GLN A 100 10.60 12.72 1.41
CA GLN A 100 10.01 13.87 2.10
C GLN A 100 8.53 13.67 2.45
N LEU A 101 7.74 13.09 1.54
CA LEU A 101 6.32 12.80 1.78
C LEU A 101 6.17 11.67 2.81
N ARG A 102 7.00 10.64 2.72
CA ARG A 102 7.07 9.57 3.73
C ARG A 102 7.39 10.13 5.12
N GLN A 103 8.40 11.00 5.21
CA GLN A 103 8.79 11.66 6.46
C GLN A 103 7.66 12.52 7.02
N PHE A 104 6.92 13.23 6.16
CA PHE A 104 5.75 14.00 6.57
C PHE A 104 4.67 13.12 7.21
N HIS A 105 4.32 11.98 6.60
CA HIS A 105 3.37 11.03 7.19
C HIS A 105 3.84 10.47 8.53
N ILE A 106 5.13 10.10 8.65
CA ILE A 106 5.71 9.59 9.89
C ILE A 106 5.63 10.64 11.00
N LEU A 107 6.02 11.89 10.71
CA LEU A 107 5.95 12.98 11.69
C LEU A 107 4.51 13.31 12.07
N SER A 108 3.57 13.23 11.14
CA SER A 108 2.15 13.44 11.42
C SER A 108 1.56 12.36 12.31
N LEU A 109 1.96 11.10 12.13
CA LEU A 109 1.55 10.01 13.02
C LEU A 109 2.08 10.24 14.45
N ARG A 110 3.38 10.55 14.59
CA ARG A 110 3.97 10.86 15.91
C ARG A 110 3.34 12.09 16.57
N ALA A 111 3.02 13.12 15.79
CA ALA A 111 2.36 14.32 16.29
C ALA A 111 0.90 14.04 16.72
N LEU A 112 0.20 13.15 16.00
CA LEU A 112 -1.11 12.64 16.41
C LEU A 112 -1.01 11.90 17.73
N ASP A 113 -0.06 10.98 17.88
CA ASP A 113 0.11 10.20 19.11
C ASP A 113 0.31 11.12 20.31
N ALA A 114 1.24 12.07 20.22
CA ALA A 114 1.48 13.05 21.26
C ALA A 114 0.21 13.88 21.54
N LYS A 115 -0.51 14.30 20.49
CA LYS A 115 -1.74 15.09 20.67
C LYS A 115 -2.85 14.30 21.40
N LEU A 116 -2.99 13.00 21.11
CA LEU A 116 -3.93 12.12 21.79
C LEU A 116 -3.57 11.89 23.27
N HIS A 117 -2.28 12.00 23.62
CA HIS A 117 -1.80 12.00 25.01
C HIS A 117 -1.94 13.36 25.71
N GLY A 118 -2.56 14.36 25.07
CA GLY A 118 -2.81 15.67 25.66
C GLY A 118 -1.65 16.66 25.51
N GLU A 119 -0.59 16.31 24.79
CA GLU A 119 0.57 17.18 24.66
C GLU A 119 0.27 18.51 23.96
N SER A 120 1.01 19.55 24.39
CA SER A 120 0.93 20.87 23.78
C SER A 120 1.64 20.90 22.42
N HIS A 121 1.20 21.77 21.51
CA HIS A 121 1.90 21.96 20.24
C HIS A 121 3.36 22.40 20.43
N ARG A 122 3.67 23.11 21.52
CA ARG A 122 5.04 23.49 21.85
C ARG A 122 5.87 22.26 22.20
N THR A 123 5.40 21.41 23.11
CA THR A 123 6.08 20.14 23.47
C THR A 123 6.33 19.28 22.23
N ILE A 124 5.32 19.16 21.36
CA ILE A 124 5.44 18.41 20.10
C ILE A 124 6.54 19.01 19.22
N ALA A 125 6.64 20.33 19.11
CA ALA A 125 7.68 21.00 18.34
C ALA A 125 9.08 20.83 18.97
N GLU A 126 9.19 20.82 20.29
CA GLU A 126 10.45 20.63 21.02
C GLU A 126 11.05 19.25 20.77
N VAL A 127 10.20 18.22 20.72
CA VAL A 127 10.62 16.83 20.52
C VAL A 127 10.77 16.49 19.04
N LEU A 128 9.79 16.84 18.19
CA LEU A 128 9.77 16.40 16.79
C LEU A 128 10.50 17.35 15.83
N LEU A 129 10.61 18.64 16.17
CA LEU A 129 11.13 19.68 15.29
C LEU A 129 12.31 20.46 15.92
N GLY A 130 12.79 20.02 17.09
CA GLY A 130 13.94 20.62 17.78
C GLY A 130 13.70 22.06 18.22
N PHE A 131 12.45 22.46 18.50
CA PHE A 131 12.19 23.78 19.10
C PHE A 131 12.90 23.91 20.45
N ARG A 132 13.53 25.07 20.65
CA ARG A 132 14.21 25.52 21.87
C ARG A 132 13.97 27.01 21.94
N GLY A 133 13.43 27.48 23.05
CA GLY A 133 13.03 28.87 23.21
C GLY A 133 11.96 29.00 24.30
N ASP A 134 11.69 30.24 24.70
CA ASP A 134 10.67 30.55 25.67
C ASP A 134 9.27 30.67 25.03
N LYS A 135 8.31 31.27 25.74
CA LYS A 135 6.96 31.48 25.22
C LYS A 135 6.92 32.49 24.07
N THR A 136 7.71 33.55 24.14
CA THR A 136 7.78 34.61 23.13
C THR A 136 8.39 34.09 21.84
N ASP A 137 9.46 33.29 21.95
CA ASP A 137 10.07 32.60 20.81
C ASP A 137 9.05 31.72 20.10
N TRP A 138 8.25 30.97 20.88
CA TRP A 138 7.25 30.04 20.34
C TRP A 138 6.15 30.73 19.53
N GLU A 139 5.72 31.93 19.94
CA GLU A 139 4.62 32.63 19.27
C GLU A 139 4.97 33.01 17.82
N ASN A 140 6.25 33.31 17.56
CA ASN A 140 6.73 33.73 16.25
C ASN A 140 7.46 32.63 15.46
N ASP A 141 7.71 31.46 16.06
CA ASP A 141 8.49 30.40 15.42
C ASP A 141 7.68 29.66 14.31
N PRO A 142 8.25 29.46 13.09
CA PRO A 142 7.59 28.74 11.99
C PRO A 142 7.24 27.28 12.33
N ARG A 143 7.94 26.65 13.28
CA ARG A 143 7.66 25.30 13.77
C ARG A 143 6.30 25.20 14.45
N ARG A 144 5.73 26.32 14.93
CA ARG A 144 4.34 26.38 15.41
C ARG A 144 3.35 26.00 14.31
N ASN A 145 3.47 26.63 13.14
CA ASN A 145 2.61 26.32 12.00
C ASN A 145 2.89 24.94 11.43
N ARG A 146 4.16 24.53 11.37
CA ARG A 146 4.53 23.16 10.96
C ARG A 146 3.91 22.10 11.87
N THR A 147 3.94 22.30 13.19
CA THR A 147 3.34 21.38 14.16
C THR A 147 1.83 21.32 14.02
N ARG A 148 1.16 22.47 13.88
CA ARG A 148 -0.29 22.51 13.60
C ARG A 148 -0.65 21.71 12.36
N ARG A 149 0.12 21.84 11.28
CA ARG A 149 -0.07 21.07 10.04
C ARG A 149 0.14 19.56 10.26
N LEU A 150 1.16 19.17 11.01
CA LEU A 150 1.43 17.75 11.31
C LEU A 150 0.27 17.13 12.10
N VAL A 151 -0.20 17.81 13.15
CA VAL A 151 -1.33 17.36 13.98
C VAL A 151 -2.62 17.30 13.17
N ALA A 152 -2.94 18.36 12.42
CA ALA A 152 -4.15 18.39 11.58
C ALA A 152 -4.15 17.26 10.54
N HIS A 153 -3.00 17.03 9.89
CA HIS A 153 -2.85 15.92 8.94
C HIS A 153 -2.99 14.56 9.63
N GLY A 154 -2.35 14.36 10.79
CA GLY A 154 -2.48 13.12 11.56
C GLY A 154 -3.94 12.82 11.93
N LEU A 155 -4.68 13.82 12.41
CA LEU A 155 -6.11 13.70 12.71
C LEU A 155 -6.94 13.36 11.48
N ALA A 156 -6.67 14.00 10.33
CA ALA A 156 -7.35 13.69 9.07
C ALA A 156 -7.07 12.25 8.61
N MET A 157 -5.82 11.80 8.74
CA MET A 157 -5.40 10.44 8.43
C MET A 157 -6.12 9.41 9.30
N MET A 158 -6.20 9.65 10.61
CA MET A 158 -6.93 8.81 11.56
C MET A 158 -8.43 8.71 11.23
N LYS A 159 -9.04 9.84 10.83
CA LYS A 159 -10.47 9.94 10.44
C LYS A 159 -10.75 9.42 9.02
N GLY A 160 -10.05 8.37 8.60
CA GLY A 160 -10.26 7.69 7.32
C GLY A 160 -9.35 8.13 6.17
N GLY A 161 -8.62 9.24 6.32
CA GLY A 161 -7.66 9.71 5.30
C GLY A 161 -6.56 8.71 4.96
N TYR A 162 -6.25 7.76 5.88
CA TYR A 162 -5.27 6.70 5.65
C TYR A 162 -5.59 5.83 4.42
N ARG A 163 -6.86 5.70 4.03
CA ARG A 163 -7.28 4.92 2.85
C ARG A 163 -6.67 5.45 1.56
N LEU A 164 -6.34 6.74 1.50
CA LEU A 164 -5.67 7.34 0.34
C LEU A 164 -4.26 6.78 0.13
N LEU A 165 -3.58 6.29 1.18
CA LEU A 165 -2.27 5.65 1.06
C LEU A 165 -2.36 4.32 0.31
N LEU A 166 -3.50 3.62 0.40
CA LEU A 166 -3.75 2.36 -0.30
C LEU A 166 -3.77 2.55 -1.83
N HIS A 167 -4.06 3.78 -2.26
CA HIS A 167 -4.26 4.16 -3.65
C HIS A 167 -3.10 4.97 -4.23
N TYR A 168 -2.12 5.38 -3.40
CA TYR A 168 -0.96 6.13 -3.85
C TYR A 168 -0.23 5.44 -5.02
N PRO A 169 0.15 6.17 -6.09
CA PRO A 169 0.06 7.63 -6.26
C PRO A 169 -1.26 8.15 -6.87
N VAL A 170 -2.24 7.28 -7.12
CA VAL A 170 -3.51 7.64 -7.75
C VAL A 170 -4.31 8.55 -6.82
N LYS A 171 -4.61 9.76 -7.29
CA LYS A 171 -5.57 10.66 -6.64
C LYS A 171 -6.96 10.30 -7.17
N ARG A 172 -7.84 9.79 -6.30
CA ARG A 172 -9.26 9.72 -6.66
C ARG A 172 -9.73 11.14 -6.95
N ARG A 173 -10.33 11.38 -8.11
CA ARG A 173 -11.17 12.58 -8.27
C ARG A 173 -12.28 12.45 -7.22
N HIS A 174 -12.48 13.51 -6.44
CA HIS A 174 -13.64 13.55 -5.55
C HIS A 174 -14.88 13.44 -6.45
N GLU A 175 -15.68 12.39 -6.22
CA GLU A 175 -17.08 12.31 -6.64
C GLU A 175 -17.95 13.01 -5.60
#